data_AF-A0A5N5UHX5-F1
#
_entry.id   AF-A0A5N5UHX5-F1
#
_cell.length_a   1.000
_cell.length_b   1.000
_cell.length_c   1.000
_cell.angle_alpha   90.00
_cell.angle_beta   90.00
_cell.angle_gamma   90.00
#
_symmetry.space_group_name_H-M   'P 1'
#
loop_
_entity.id
_entity.type
_entity.pdbx_description
1 polymer ?
#
loop_
_entity_poly.entity_id
_entity_poly.type
_entity_poly.pdbx_seq_one_letter_code
_entity_poly.pdbx_strand_id
1 'polypeptide(L)' 'MSDFTTQFAREDGVATARYEQGDTVGFVADVGVGTDATADIVAGTAMVVVDDDQYEFDVPAGDATARVSNGVVTVEVVR' A
#
# COMPACT_ATOMS: atom_id res chain seq x y z
N MET A 1 -1.30 23.24 0.58
CA MET A 1 -0.25 23.49 -0.43
C MET A 1 0.71 22.33 -0.31
N SER A 2 0.80 21.57 -1.40
CA SER A 2 1.77 20.53 -1.77
C SER A 2 2.38 19.68 -0.66
N ASP A 3 1.91 18.43 -0.55
CA ASP A 3 2.73 17.36 0.00
C ASP A 3 3.15 16.39 -1.11
N PHE A 4 4.41 15.99 -1.03
CA PHE A 4 5.22 15.49 -2.13
C PHE A 4 4.92 14.01 -2.39
N THR A 5 4.44 13.68 -3.58
CA THR A 5 4.43 12.28 -4.04
C THR A 5 5.87 11.83 -4.24
N THR A 6 6.40 11.09 -3.27
CA THR A 6 7.63 10.32 -3.50
C THR A 6 7.20 9.02 -4.16
N GLN A 7 7.29 9.01 -5.48
CA GLN A 7 7.05 7.83 -6.30
C GLN A 7 8.22 6.87 -6.10
N PHE A 8 8.02 5.83 -5.27
CA PHE A 8 8.92 4.68 -5.26
C PHE A 8 8.52 3.77 -6.42
N ALA A 9 9.19 3.95 -7.55
CA ALA A 9 8.99 3.10 -8.72
C ALA A 9 9.89 1.87 -8.66
N ARG A 10 9.23 0.71 -8.67
CA ARG A 10 9.61 -0.53 -9.36
C ARG A 10 10.72 -1.36 -8.72
N GLU A 11 10.31 -2.30 -7.86
CA GLU A 11 11.02 -3.57 -7.74
C GLU A 11 10.29 -4.71 -8.48
N ASP A 12 8.94 -4.74 -8.55
CA ASP A 12 8.24 -5.92 -9.14
C ASP A 12 6.99 -5.62 -10.01
N GLY A 13 6.94 -4.46 -10.68
CA GLY A 13 5.90 -4.18 -11.69
C GLY A 13 4.58 -3.59 -11.18
N VAL A 14 4.40 -3.49 -9.86
CA VAL A 14 3.29 -2.76 -9.23
C VAL A 14 3.64 -1.27 -9.13
N ALA A 15 2.73 -0.39 -9.58
CA ALA A 15 2.93 1.05 -9.51
C ALA A 15 2.59 1.56 -8.11
N THR A 16 3.60 1.97 -7.35
CA THR A 16 3.44 2.41 -5.96
C THR A 16 3.56 3.93 -5.81
N ALA A 17 2.59 4.56 -5.15
CA ALA A 17 2.61 5.95 -4.75
C ALA A 17 2.55 6.07 -3.22
N ARG A 18 3.34 6.97 -2.63
CA ARG A 18 3.28 7.31 -1.20
C ARG A 18 2.80 8.75 -1.04
N TYR A 19 1.94 8.98 -0.05
CA TYR A 19 1.52 10.32 0.38
C TYR A 19 1.59 10.47 1.90
N GLU A 20 1.68 11.71 2.35
CA GLU A 20 1.58 12.08 3.76
C GLU A 20 0.45 13.10 3.90
N GLN A 21 -0.45 12.88 4.86
CA GLN A 21 -1.60 13.74 5.13
C GLN A 21 -1.78 13.87 6.64
N GLY A 22 -1.36 15.01 7.20
CA GLY A 22 -1.33 15.21 8.65
C GLY A 22 -0.46 14.14 9.31
N ASP A 23 -1.04 13.39 10.24
CA ASP A 23 -0.37 12.28 10.94
C ASP A 23 -0.52 10.92 10.22
N THR A 24 -1.08 10.92 9.01
CA THR A 24 -1.29 9.70 8.21
C THR A 24 -0.25 9.57 7.10
N VAL A 25 0.35 8.39 6.99
CA VAL A 25 1.19 7.99 5.85
C VAL A 25 0.43 6.96 5.03
N GLY A 26 0.20 7.24 3.76
CA GLY A 26 -0.51 6.36 2.84
C GLY A 26 0.41 5.79 1.77
N PHE A 27 0.22 4.51 1.45
CA PHE A 27 0.84 3.79 0.35
C PHE A 27 -0.26 3.27 -0.56
N VAL A 28 -0.12 3.47 -1.86
CA VAL A 28 -1.10 3.08 -2.87
C VAL A 28 -0.39 2.27 -3.94
N ALA A 29 -0.93 1.11 -4.28
CA ALA A 29 -0.41 0.22 -5.30
C ALA A 29 -1.53 -0.12 -6.29
N ASP A 30 -1.29 0.06 -7.59
CA ASP A 30 -2.19 -0.41 -8.65
C ASP A 30 -1.79 -1.84 -9.05
N VAL A 31 -2.70 -2.79 -8.80
CA VAL A 31 -2.56 -4.22 -9.09
C VAL A 31 -3.46 -4.68 -10.25
N GLY A 32 -4.11 -3.73 -10.94
CA GLY A 32 -4.99 -4.00 -12.06
C GLY A 32 -6.43 -4.34 -11.66
N VAL A 33 -7.37 -3.83 -12.44
CA VAL A 33 -8.80 -4.15 -12.30
C VAL A 33 -9.08 -5.58 -12.79
N GLY A 34 -9.85 -6.33 -11.99
CA GLY A 34 -10.24 -7.70 -12.31
C GLY A 34 -9.35 -8.77 -11.69
N THR A 35 -8.25 -8.37 -11.06
CA THR A 35 -7.36 -9.23 -10.28
C THR A 35 -7.96 -9.52 -8.91
N ASP A 36 -7.85 -10.76 -8.43
CA ASP A 36 -8.21 -11.09 -7.04
C ASP A 36 -7.05 -10.66 -6.14
N ALA A 37 -7.30 -9.60 -5.37
CA ALA A 37 -6.29 -9.01 -4.50
C ALA A 37 -6.81 -8.89 -3.07
N THR A 38 -5.96 -9.27 -2.14
CA THR A 38 -6.21 -9.12 -0.70
C THR A 38 -5.02 -8.42 -0.05
N ALA A 39 -5.30 -7.67 1.01
CA ALA A 39 -4.27 -6.99 1.77
C ALA A 39 -4.61 -7.03 3.26
N ASP A 40 -3.59 -7.29 4.08
CA ASP A 40 -3.70 -7.34 5.54
C ASP A 40 -2.44 -6.77 6.18
N ILE A 41 -2.54 -6.35 7.44
CA ILE A 41 -1.41 -5.90 8.25
C ILE A 41 -1.20 -6.87 9.40
N VAL A 42 -0.02 -7.49 9.43
CA VAL A 42 0.36 -8.41 10.49
C VAL A 42 1.68 -7.95 11.10
N ALA A 43 1.66 -7.68 12.40
CA ALA A 43 2.86 -7.35 13.19
C ALA A 43 3.72 -6.18 12.63
N GLY A 44 3.11 -5.19 11.97
CA GLY A 44 3.84 -4.06 11.38
C GLY A 44 4.35 -4.30 9.96
N THR A 45 3.93 -5.40 9.34
CA THR A 45 4.20 -5.72 7.94
C THR A 45 2.89 -5.75 7.16
N ALA A 46 2.86 -5.06 6.02
CA ALA A 46 1.77 -5.18 5.07
C ALA A 46 2.00 -6.39 4.16
N MET A 47 0.99 -7.25 4.08
CA MET A 47 0.96 -8.41 3.21
C MET A 47 -0.07 -8.14 2.12
N VAL A 48 0.35 -8.25 0.86
CA VAL A 48 -0.51 -8.07 -0.31
C VAL A 48 -0.41 -9.31 -1.17
N VAL A 49 -1.54 -9.97 -1.41
CA VAL A 49 -1.62 -11.14 -2.30
C VAL A 49 -2.41 -10.73 -3.53
N VAL A 50 -1.86 -11.01 -4.71
CA VAL A 50 -2.42 -10.69 -6.02
C VAL A 50 -2.32 -11.95 -6.87
N ASP A 51 -3.45 -12.57 -7.19
CA ASP A 51 -3.50 -13.90 -7.81
C ASP A 51 -2.62 -14.93 -7.05
N ASP A 52 -1.50 -15.36 -7.65
CA ASP A 52 -0.54 -16.32 -7.08
C ASP A 52 0.72 -15.65 -6.49
N ASP A 53 0.85 -14.32 -6.65
CA ASP A 53 2.01 -13.56 -6.19
C ASP A 53 1.73 -12.93 -4.81
N GLN A 54 2.73 -12.95 -3.94
CA GLN A 54 2.70 -12.31 -2.63
C GLN A 54 3.80 -11.27 -2.51
N TYR A 55 3.43 -10.10 -2.01
CA TYR A 55 4.31 -8.99 -1.72
C TYR A 55 4.22 -8.64 -0.24
N GLU A 56 5.37 -8.41 0.38
CA GLU A 56 5.46 -8.03 1.78
C GLU A 56 6.34 -6.79 1.92
N PHE A 57 5.92 -5.85 2.77
CA PHE A 57 6.73 -4.68 3.07
C PHE A 57 6.47 -4.16 4.49
N ASP A 58 7.53 -3.67 5.12
CA ASP A 58 7.42 -3.04 6.43
C ASP A 58 6.66 -1.73 6.34
N VAL A 59 5.74 -1.52 7.29
CA VAL A 59 5.04 -0.25 7.44
C VAL A 59 5.63 0.55 8.60
N PRO A 60 5.55 1.90 8.56
CA PRO A 60 5.93 2.72 9.70
C PRO A 60 5.18 2.30 10.97
N ALA A 61 5.78 2.56 12.13
CA ALA A 61 5.10 2.38 13.41
C ALA A 61 3.85 3.29 13.49
N GLY A 62 2.74 2.72 13.95
CA GLY A 62 1.46 3.41 14.06
C GLY A 62 0.29 2.42 14.01
N ASP A 63 -0.93 2.96 13.99
CA ASP A 63 -2.14 2.19 13.70
C ASP A 63 -2.28 2.05 12.18
N ALA A 64 -2.16 0.82 11.69
CA ALA A 64 -2.03 0.53 10.27
C ALA A 64 -3.25 -0.26 9.77
N THR A 65 -3.78 0.15 8.62
CA THR A 65 -4.92 -0.48 7.97
C THR A 65 -4.64 -0.71 6.50
N ALA A 66 -5.15 -1.81 5.96
CA ALA A 66 -5.05 -2.15 4.55
C ALA A 66 -6.45 -2.31 3.95
N ARG A 67 -6.61 -1.90 2.69
CA ARG A 67 -7.84 -2.10 1.92
C ARG A 67 -7.52 -2.33 0.44
N VAL A 68 -8.42 -3.05 -0.22
CA VAL A 68 -8.40 -3.24 -1.67
C VAL A 68 -9.70 -2.69 -2.25
N SER A 69 -9.59 -1.86 -3.28
CA SER A 69 -10.74 -1.28 -3.98
C SER A 69 -10.45 -1.19 -5.48
N ASN A 70 -11.22 -1.95 -6.27
CA ASN A 70 -11.17 -1.92 -7.75
C ASN A 70 -9.75 -2.09 -8.31
N GLY A 71 -8.97 -3.03 -7.77
CA GLY A 71 -7.58 -3.26 -8.22
C GLY A 71 -6.57 -2.26 -7.67
N VAL A 72 -6.96 -1.43 -6.72
CA VAL A 72 -6.05 -0.52 -6.02
C VAL A 72 -5.93 -0.95 -4.57
N VAL A 73 -4.71 -1.29 -4.16
CA VAL A 73 -4.36 -1.56 -2.78
C VAL A 73 -3.98 -0.25 -2.11
N THR A 74 -4.52 0.00 -0.93
CA THR A 74 -4.18 1.17 -0.11
C THR A 74 -3.84 0.72 1.30
N VAL A 75 -2.67 1.14 1.78
CA VAL A 75 -2.23 0.95 3.16
C VAL A 75 -2.08 2.31 3.80
N GLU A 76 -2.75 2.54 4.93
CA GLU A 76 -2.69 3.80 5.67
C GLU A 76 -2.21 3.55 7.09
N VAL A 77 -1.26 4.37 7.54
CA VAL A 77 -0.70 4.32 8.89
C VAL A 77 -0.90 5.66 9.58
N VAL A 78 -1.58 5.66 10.72
CA VAL A 78 -1.74 6.82 11.59
C VAL A 78 -0.68 6.75 12.69
N ARG A 79 0.13 7.81 12.82
CA ARG A 79 1.18 7.92 13.85
C ARG A 79 0.67 8.51 15.16
#